data_AF-A0A917QG28-F1
#
_entry.id   AF-A0A917QG28-F1
#
_cell.length_a   1.000
_cell.length_b   1.000
_cell.length_c   1.000
_cell.angle_alpha   90.00
_cell.angle_beta   90.00
_cell.angle_gamma   90.00
#
_symmetry.space_group_name_H-M   'P 1'
#
loop_
_entity.id
_entity.type
_entity.pdbx_description
1 polymer ?
#
loop_
_entity_poly.entity_id
_entity_poly.type
_entity_poly.pdbx_seq_one_letter_code
_entity_poly.pdbx_strand_id
1 'polypeptide(L)'
;MGFARRPFIFLAVAGLSGSAGLALIGSASAGVAPQKTAATAATHPAGNSSAKSRTIRVEARLQVGEELDLGATGRSVGDQFIFSGNLVSTEGPEERSVGRFGGFCVITDLERNAGQCSSTAVLPEGQITVQGEQAGIPVPSPVVNAIAGGTGEFRKARGQVTQRVLTPATWQLTFEVLDVQPRRTGDGHSPSEAPMPMPPSFPGK
;
A
#
# COMPACT_ATOMS: atom_id res chain seq x y z
N MET A 1 40.58 -33.64 -18.79
CA MET A 1 39.11 -33.69 -18.65
C MET A 1 38.52 -32.48 -19.34
N GLY A 2 37.62 -32.70 -20.31
CA GLY A 2 37.22 -31.73 -21.33
C GLY A 2 36.25 -30.66 -20.84
N PHE A 3 36.49 -29.42 -21.26
CA PHE A 3 35.57 -28.30 -21.15
C PHE A 3 34.61 -28.31 -22.35
N ALA A 4 33.34 -28.65 -22.13
CA ALA A 4 32.30 -28.55 -23.14
C ALA A 4 31.67 -27.14 -23.11
N ARG A 5 32.07 -26.32 -24.09
CA ARG A 5 31.56 -24.98 -24.38
C ARG A 5 30.18 -25.08 -25.04
N ARG A 6 29.12 -24.59 -24.40
CA ARG A 6 27.77 -24.49 -24.98
C ARG A 6 27.64 -23.18 -25.79
N PRO A 7 27.12 -23.19 -27.03
CA PRO A 7 26.90 -21.97 -27.81
C PRO A 7 25.56 -21.31 -27.47
N PHE A 8 25.58 -20.00 -27.22
CA PHE A 8 24.41 -19.12 -27.23
C PHE A 8 23.97 -18.88 -28.68
N ILE A 9 22.74 -19.24 -29.02
CA ILE A 9 22.13 -18.94 -30.31
C ILE A 9 21.35 -17.63 -30.15
N PHE A 10 21.86 -16.56 -30.77
CA PHE A 10 21.11 -15.34 -31.04
C PHE A 10 20.20 -15.59 -32.25
N LEU A 11 18.88 -15.54 -32.05
CA LEU A 11 17.90 -15.48 -33.13
C LEU A 11 17.42 -14.04 -33.25
N ALA A 12 18.06 -13.28 -34.14
CA ALA A 12 17.53 -12.05 -34.69
C ALA A 12 16.87 -12.38 -36.03
N VAL A 13 15.57 -12.11 -36.17
CA VAL A 13 14.90 -12.06 -37.47
C VAL A 13 14.11 -10.76 -37.53
N ALA A 14 14.57 -9.90 -38.43
CA ALA A 14 13.90 -8.69 -38.88
C ALA A 14 12.75 -9.06 -39.84
N GLY A 15 11.62 -8.34 -39.73
CA GLY A 15 10.50 -8.42 -40.67
C GLY A 15 10.00 -7.01 -41.01
N LEU A 16 10.35 -6.57 -42.23
CA LEU A 16 9.93 -5.34 -42.92
C LEU A 16 8.54 -5.53 -43.55
N SER A 17 7.72 -4.46 -43.58
CA SER A 17 6.72 -4.10 -44.63
C SER A 17 5.61 -3.23 -43.98
N GLY A 18 5.47 -1.93 -44.29
CA GLY A 18 4.74 -1.42 -45.47
C GLY A 18 3.23 -1.49 -45.23
N SER A 19 2.44 -0.40 -45.15
CA SER A 19 2.20 0.56 -46.23
C SER A 19 1.51 1.83 -45.73
N ALA A 20 1.87 2.96 -46.36
CA ALA A 20 1.21 4.26 -46.24
C ALA A 20 -0.14 4.25 -46.99
N GLY A 21 -1.20 4.71 -46.33
CA GLY A 21 -2.49 5.02 -46.95
C GLY A 21 -2.70 6.53 -46.99
N LEU A 22 -2.38 7.17 -48.12
CA LEU A 22 -2.87 8.50 -48.47
C LEU A 22 -4.29 8.35 -49.04
N ALA A 23 -5.27 9.01 -48.44
CA ALA A 23 -6.57 9.26 -49.04
C ALA A 23 -6.82 10.77 -49.14
N LEU A 24 -7.05 11.23 -50.37
CA LEU A 24 -7.29 12.61 -50.76
C LEU A 24 -8.80 12.89 -50.86
N ILE A 25 -9.19 14.06 -50.36
CA ILE A 25 -10.27 14.98 -50.81
C ILE A 25 -11.73 14.58 -50.55
N GLY A 26 -12.46 15.50 -49.92
CA GLY A 26 -13.92 15.55 -49.91
C GLY A 26 -14.46 16.77 -49.17
N SER A 27 -14.38 17.95 -49.78
CA SER A 27 -15.06 19.16 -49.30
C SER A 27 -16.54 19.11 -49.68
N ALA A 28 -17.44 18.93 -48.71
CA ALA A 28 -18.86 19.16 -48.90
C ALA A 28 -19.41 19.94 -47.70
N SER A 29 -19.66 21.23 -47.94
CA SER A 29 -20.30 22.14 -47.01
C SER A 29 -21.80 21.94 -47.08
N ALA A 30 -22.42 21.49 -45.98
CA ALA A 30 -23.86 21.60 -45.76
C ALA A 30 -24.05 22.16 -44.35
N GLY A 31 -24.51 23.41 -44.30
CA GLY A 31 -24.70 24.15 -43.06
C GLY A 31 -25.76 23.50 -42.18
N VAL A 32 -25.34 23.07 -41.00
CA VAL A 32 -26.23 22.85 -39.86
C VAL A 32 -25.86 23.91 -38.84
N ALA A 33 -26.79 24.82 -38.58
CA ALA A 33 -26.65 25.81 -37.54
C ALA A 33 -26.37 25.10 -36.19
N PRO A 34 -25.27 25.40 -35.48
CA PRO A 34 -25.13 24.90 -34.13
C PRO A 34 -26.14 25.64 -33.26
N GLN A 35 -27.21 24.95 -32.85
CA GLN A 35 -27.94 25.37 -31.65
C GLN A 35 -26.91 25.37 -30.51
N LYS A 36 -26.57 26.57 -30.06
CA LYS A 36 -25.82 26.82 -28.84
C LYS A 36 -26.70 26.42 -27.67
N THR A 37 -26.88 25.12 -27.46
CA THR A 37 -27.36 24.59 -26.18
C THR A 37 -26.23 24.83 -25.22
N ALA A 38 -26.27 25.97 -24.53
CA ALA A 38 -25.45 26.20 -23.36
C ALA A 38 -25.85 25.13 -22.35
N ALA A 39 -25.14 24.00 -22.36
CA ALA A 39 -25.11 23.12 -21.22
C ALA A 39 -24.54 23.95 -20.09
N THR A 40 -25.40 24.48 -19.23
CA THR A 40 -25.04 24.90 -17.89
C THR A 40 -24.49 23.66 -17.22
N ALA A 41 -23.18 23.43 -17.38
CA ALA A 41 -22.45 22.56 -16.49
C ALA A 41 -22.66 23.17 -15.11
N ALA A 42 -23.53 22.55 -14.32
CA ALA A 42 -23.61 22.84 -12.92
C ALA A 42 -22.21 22.58 -12.38
N THR A 43 -21.46 23.65 -12.13
CA THR A 43 -20.26 23.60 -11.32
C THR A 43 -20.73 23.11 -9.97
N HIS A 44 -20.73 21.79 -9.77
CA HIS A 44 -20.74 21.23 -8.43
C HIS A 44 -19.59 21.93 -7.73
N PRO A 45 -19.84 22.61 -6.59
CA PRO A 45 -18.72 23.06 -5.78
C PRO A 45 -17.90 21.80 -5.55
N ALA A 46 -16.68 21.77 -6.06
CA ALA A 46 -15.68 20.89 -5.53
C ALA A 46 -15.64 21.28 -4.06
N GLY A 47 -16.33 20.50 -3.23
CA GLY A 47 -16.27 20.66 -1.80
C GLY A 47 -14.80 20.48 -1.49
N ASN A 48 -14.10 21.59 -1.25
CA ASN A 48 -12.76 21.59 -0.71
C ASN A 48 -12.87 21.05 0.72
N SER A 49 -13.19 19.76 0.86
CA SER A 49 -12.73 18.97 1.98
C SER A 49 -11.22 19.01 1.84
N SER A 50 -10.58 20.00 2.45
CA SER A 50 -9.15 20.03 2.66
C SER A 50 -8.76 18.63 3.11
N ALA A 51 -8.04 17.90 2.24
CA ALA A 51 -7.55 16.58 2.54
C ALA A 51 -6.67 16.74 3.78
N LYS A 52 -7.15 16.28 4.93
CA LYS A 52 -6.40 16.43 6.17
C LYS A 52 -5.21 15.48 6.13
N SER A 53 -4.02 16.05 6.17
CA SER A 53 -2.77 15.32 6.35
C SER A 53 -2.49 15.07 7.83
N ARG A 54 -1.97 13.90 8.17
CA ARG A 54 -1.51 13.54 9.52
C ARG A 54 -0.13 12.89 9.41
N THR A 55 0.81 13.37 10.21
CA THR A 55 2.10 12.69 10.41
C THR A 55 2.02 11.83 11.66
N ILE A 56 2.43 10.57 11.58
CA ILE A 56 2.52 9.65 12.72
C ILE A 56 3.97 9.18 12.83
N ARG A 57 4.61 9.42 13.97
CA ARG A 57 5.98 8.99 14.25
C ARG A 57 5.98 7.94 15.36
N VAL A 58 6.52 6.76 15.04
CA VAL A 58 6.55 5.63 15.96
C VAL A 58 7.85 4.85 15.80
N GLU A 59 8.24 4.15 16.85
CA GLU A 59 9.20 3.07 16.78
C GLU A 59 8.47 1.73 16.68
N ALA A 60 8.80 0.97 15.64
CA ALA A 60 8.42 -0.43 15.52
C ALA A 60 9.43 -1.29 16.27
N ARG A 61 8.98 -1.93 17.35
CA ARG A 61 9.76 -2.85 18.17
C ARG A 61 9.37 -4.27 17.79
N LEU A 62 10.28 -4.95 17.10
CA LEU A 62 10.07 -6.29 16.59
C LEU A 62 10.04 -7.29 17.75
N GLN A 63 9.04 -8.16 17.71
CA GLN A 63 8.96 -9.38 18.51
C GLN A 63 9.25 -10.61 17.64
N VAL A 64 8.93 -10.52 16.35
CA VAL A 64 9.27 -11.49 15.31
C VAL A 64 10.03 -10.78 14.20
N GLY A 65 11.10 -11.40 13.73
CA GLY A 65 11.92 -10.97 12.61
C GLY A 65 12.70 -12.17 12.09
N GLU A 66 12.08 -12.95 11.21
CA GLU A 66 12.59 -14.26 10.78
C GLU A 66 12.76 -14.31 9.26
N GLU A 67 13.89 -14.88 8.82
CA GLU A 67 14.12 -15.21 7.42
C GLU A 67 13.78 -16.68 7.16
N LEU A 68 12.90 -16.92 6.20
CA LEU A 68 12.50 -18.23 5.73
C LEU A 68 13.22 -18.55 4.43
N ASP A 69 14.09 -19.56 4.47
CA ASP A 69 14.68 -20.22 3.32
C ASP A 69 13.66 -21.25 2.80
N LEU A 70 12.99 -20.93 1.69
CA LEU A 70 11.87 -21.71 1.15
C LEU A 70 12.18 -22.36 -0.20
N GLY A 71 13.25 -21.92 -0.85
CA GLY A 71 13.66 -22.42 -2.16
C GLY A 71 14.83 -23.39 -2.09
N ALA A 72 15.84 -23.14 -2.92
CA ALA A 72 17.09 -23.88 -2.86
C ALA A 72 17.87 -23.44 -1.62
N THR A 73 18.60 -24.35 -0.97
CA THR A 73 19.39 -24.03 0.22
C THR A 73 20.23 -22.77 0.04
N GLY A 74 20.07 -21.83 0.97
CA GLY A 74 20.62 -20.48 0.88
C GLY A 74 19.63 -19.49 0.29
N ARG A 75 20.01 -18.20 0.22
CA ARG A 75 19.06 -17.18 -0.23
C ARG A 75 18.63 -17.41 -1.68
N SER A 76 17.32 -17.45 -1.92
CA SER A 76 16.71 -17.72 -3.22
C SER A 76 15.47 -16.84 -3.49
N VAL A 77 15.05 -16.74 -4.76
CA VAL A 77 13.79 -16.06 -5.11
C VAL A 77 12.63 -16.84 -4.51
N GLY A 78 11.73 -16.15 -3.81
CA GLY A 78 10.62 -16.74 -3.08
C GLY A 78 10.86 -16.87 -1.57
N ASP A 79 12.11 -16.74 -1.10
CA ASP A 79 12.41 -16.64 0.33
C ASP A 79 11.70 -15.44 0.94
N GLN A 80 11.45 -15.52 2.25
CA GLN A 80 10.63 -14.53 2.93
C GLN A 80 11.31 -13.97 4.16
N PHE A 81 11.07 -12.69 4.42
CA PHE A 81 11.31 -12.10 5.73
C PHE A 81 9.97 -11.78 6.38
N ILE A 82 9.65 -12.43 7.49
CA ILE A 82 8.39 -12.23 8.24
C ILE A 82 8.70 -11.45 9.51
N PHE A 83 7.89 -10.42 9.79
CA PHE A 83 8.10 -9.57 10.94
C PHE A 83 6.78 -9.15 11.60
N SER A 84 6.83 -8.96 12.92
CA SER A 84 5.73 -8.35 13.67
C SER A 84 6.19 -7.83 15.03
N GLY A 85 5.38 -6.99 15.65
CA GLY A 85 5.65 -6.48 16.99
C GLY A 85 4.78 -5.30 17.36
N ASN A 86 5.29 -4.43 18.24
CA ASN A 86 4.57 -3.28 18.77
C ASN A 86 5.01 -1.97 18.13
N LEU A 87 4.10 -1.01 18.06
CA LEU A 87 4.38 0.38 17.70
C LEU A 87 4.41 1.21 18.98
N VAL A 88 5.49 1.94 19.21
CA VAL A 88 5.70 2.79 20.40
C VAL A 88 5.73 4.25 19.95
N SER A 89 4.97 5.10 20.63
CA SER A 89 4.99 6.55 20.42
C SER A 89 6.38 7.09 20.72
N THR A 90 6.91 7.91 19.82
CA THR A 90 8.08 8.76 20.10
C THR A 90 7.68 10.15 20.58
N GLU A 91 6.38 10.40 20.71
CA GLU A 91 5.84 11.66 21.23
C GLU A 91 5.58 11.54 22.73
N GLY A 92 6.07 12.53 23.49
CA GLY A 92 5.92 12.62 24.94
C GLY A 92 7.13 12.16 25.75
N PRO A 93 7.11 12.36 27.08
CA PRO A 93 8.23 12.00 27.96
C PRO A 93 8.31 10.50 28.28
N GLU A 94 7.25 9.73 28.02
CA GLU A 94 7.17 8.31 28.33
C GLU A 94 6.90 7.48 27.08
N GLU A 95 7.55 6.31 27.02
CA GLU A 95 7.28 5.32 26.00
C GLU A 95 5.89 4.72 26.19
N ARG A 96 5.05 4.84 25.16
CA ARG A 96 3.70 4.29 25.18
C ARG A 96 3.45 3.46 23.94
N SER A 97 3.02 2.21 24.13
CA SER A 97 2.53 1.39 23.03
C SER A 97 1.27 2.05 22.44
N VAL A 98 1.27 2.25 21.12
CA VAL A 98 0.18 2.88 20.36
C VAL A 98 -0.46 1.92 19.37
N GLY A 99 -0.01 0.68 19.33
CA GLY A 99 -0.53 -0.31 18.40
C GLY A 99 0.45 -1.44 18.16
N ARG A 100 0.17 -2.19 17.10
CA ARG A 100 0.99 -3.30 16.64
C ARG A 100 1.20 -3.24 15.14
N PHE A 101 2.18 -3.96 14.64
CA PHE A 101 2.39 -4.09 13.21
C PHE A 101 2.77 -5.52 12.85
N GLY A 102 2.59 -5.86 11.59
CA GLY A 102 3.02 -7.12 11.03
C GLY A 102 3.14 -7.03 9.52
N GLY A 103 3.98 -7.87 8.94
CA GLY A 103 4.18 -7.89 7.51
C GLY A 103 5.15 -8.97 7.08
N PHE A 104 5.40 -8.96 5.79
CA PHE A 104 6.36 -9.85 5.16
C PHE A 104 6.98 -9.18 3.95
N CYS A 105 8.14 -9.66 3.55
CA CYS A 105 8.76 -9.39 2.27
C CYS A 105 9.04 -10.72 1.57
N VAL A 106 8.80 -10.79 0.26
CA VAL A 106 9.20 -11.93 -0.58
C VAL A 106 10.36 -11.48 -1.46
N ILE A 107 11.47 -12.22 -1.43
CA ILE A 107 12.64 -11.95 -2.27
C ILE A 107 12.28 -12.18 -3.75
N THR A 108 12.42 -11.14 -4.56
CA THR A 108 12.12 -11.17 -6.00
C THR A 108 13.34 -10.91 -6.87
N ASP A 109 14.43 -10.40 -6.29
CA ASP A 109 15.66 -10.05 -6.98
C ASP A 109 16.86 -10.34 -6.06
N LEU A 110 17.68 -11.34 -6.43
CA LEU A 110 18.84 -11.75 -5.64
C LEU A 110 20.04 -10.82 -5.81
N GLU A 111 20.23 -10.26 -7.00
CA GLU A 111 21.37 -9.39 -7.28
C GLU A 111 21.29 -8.10 -6.45
N ARG A 112 20.08 -7.55 -6.32
CA ARG A 112 19.82 -6.36 -5.51
C ARG A 112 19.48 -6.68 -4.05
N ASN A 113 19.38 -7.97 -3.71
CA ASN A 113 18.83 -8.43 -2.43
C ASN A 113 17.50 -7.71 -2.11
N ALA A 114 16.61 -7.69 -3.09
CA ALA A 114 15.38 -6.91 -3.06
C ALA A 114 14.13 -7.79 -3.14
N GLY A 115 13.05 -7.27 -2.56
CA GLY A 115 11.79 -8.00 -2.44
C GLY A 115 10.58 -7.09 -2.37
N GLN A 116 9.43 -7.66 -2.72
CA GLN A 116 8.14 -7.01 -2.55
C GLN A 116 7.66 -7.19 -1.11
N CYS A 117 7.38 -6.08 -0.44
CA CYS A 117 6.99 -6.06 0.95
C CYS A 117 5.55 -5.56 1.11
N SER A 118 4.81 -6.19 2.01
CA SER A 118 3.50 -5.75 2.46
C SER A 118 3.45 -5.79 3.97
N SER A 119 2.97 -4.71 4.59
CA SER A 119 2.81 -4.63 6.03
C SER A 119 1.54 -3.87 6.42
N THR A 120 1.13 -4.06 7.66
CA THR A 120 -0.04 -3.41 8.24
C THR A 120 0.31 -2.87 9.61
N ALA A 121 0.06 -1.58 9.82
CA ALA A 121 0.03 -0.97 11.15
C ALA A 121 -1.41 -1.01 11.67
N VAL A 122 -1.61 -1.51 12.89
CA VAL A 122 -2.89 -1.58 13.58
C VAL A 122 -2.86 -0.59 14.74
N LEU A 123 -3.65 0.46 14.62
CA LEU A 123 -3.78 1.56 15.59
C LEU A 123 -5.21 1.58 16.16
N PRO A 124 -5.46 2.27 17.29
CA PRO A 124 -6.80 2.43 17.86
C PRO A 124 -7.84 2.99 16.89
N GLU A 125 -7.42 3.85 15.96
CA GLU A 125 -8.30 4.52 14.99
C GLU A 125 -8.59 3.69 13.73
N GLY A 126 -7.83 2.59 13.51
CA GLY A 126 -7.96 1.72 12.35
C GLY A 126 -6.62 1.12 11.91
N GLN A 127 -6.64 0.51 10.73
CA GLN A 127 -5.45 -0.11 10.13
C GLN A 127 -4.92 0.75 8.98
N ILE A 128 -3.60 0.74 8.77
CA ILE A 128 -2.91 1.34 7.63
C ILE A 128 -2.16 0.24 6.91
N THR A 129 -2.45 0.03 5.63
CA THR A 129 -1.77 -0.97 4.78
C THR A 129 -0.68 -0.29 3.97
N VAL A 130 0.52 -0.87 3.99
CA VAL A 130 1.73 -0.33 3.38
C VAL A 130 2.30 -1.35 2.42
N GLN A 131 2.72 -0.92 1.23
CA GLN A 131 3.32 -1.78 0.21
C GLN A 131 4.48 -1.07 -0.51
N GLY A 132 5.48 -1.84 -0.90
CA GLY A 132 6.60 -1.33 -1.71
C GLY A 132 7.72 -2.35 -1.87
N GLU A 133 8.64 -2.03 -2.78
CA GLU A 133 9.87 -2.79 -2.97
C GLU A 133 10.96 -2.30 -2.01
N GLN A 134 11.67 -3.22 -1.37
CA GLN A 134 12.80 -2.89 -0.49
C GLN A 134 14.03 -3.66 -0.92
N ALA A 135 15.19 -3.00 -0.88
CA ALA A 135 16.50 -3.61 -1.12
C ALA A 135 17.30 -3.69 0.19
N GLY A 136 18.12 -4.73 0.33
CA GLY A 136 18.93 -4.96 1.55
C GLY A 136 18.19 -5.72 2.65
N ILE A 137 17.17 -6.51 2.32
CA ILE A 137 16.39 -7.30 3.30
C ILE A 137 17.34 -8.28 4.05
N PRO A 138 17.21 -8.44 5.39
CA PRO A 138 16.18 -7.90 6.28
C PRO A 138 16.50 -6.53 6.91
N VAL A 139 17.67 -5.96 6.63
CA VAL A 139 18.14 -4.68 7.20
C VAL A 139 18.31 -3.65 6.06
N PRO A 140 17.21 -3.19 5.45
CA PRO A 140 17.29 -2.27 4.33
C PRO A 140 17.90 -0.93 4.76
N SER A 141 18.54 -0.25 3.81
CA SER A 141 18.77 1.20 3.94
C SER A 141 17.43 1.94 4.13
N PRO A 142 17.40 3.22 4.53
CA PRO A 142 16.14 3.94 4.63
C PRO A 142 15.30 3.79 3.36
N VAL A 143 14.06 3.30 3.50
CA VAL A 143 13.13 3.03 2.39
C VAL A 143 11.85 3.84 2.56
N VAL A 144 11.24 4.17 1.42
CA VAL A 144 9.93 4.82 1.36
C VAL A 144 8.96 3.89 0.66
N ASN A 145 7.91 3.49 1.37
CA ASN A 145 6.84 2.62 0.86
C ASN A 145 5.53 3.40 0.74
N ALA A 146 4.64 2.96 -0.15
CA ALA A 146 3.34 3.58 -0.35
C ALA A 146 2.32 3.15 0.72
N ILE A 147 1.51 4.09 1.18
CA ILE A 147 0.28 3.79 1.92
C ILE A 147 -0.80 3.45 0.88
N ALA A 148 -1.20 2.17 0.84
CA ALA A 148 -2.17 1.66 -0.13
C ALA A 148 -3.63 1.84 0.30
N GLY A 149 -3.87 2.09 1.60
CA GLY A 149 -5.21 2.17 2.15
C GLY A 149 -5.25 1.88 3.65
N GLY A 150 -6.44 1.52 4.13
CA GLY A 150 -6.65 1.27 5.54
C GLY A 150 -8.11 1.00 5.90
N THR A 151 -8.39 1.05 7.20
CA THR A 151 -9.73 0.92 7.78
C THR A 151 -9.99 2.04 8.79
N GLY A 152 -11.22 2.17 9.29
CA GLY A 152 -11.56 3.19 10.29
C GLY A 152 -11.31 4.62 9.77
N GLU A 153 -10.61 5.43 10.56
CA GLU A 153 -10.22 6.79 10.15
C GLU A 153 -9.28 6.79 8.93
N PHE A 154 -8.57 5.69 8.69
CA PHE A 154 -7.63 5.50 7.59
C PHE A 154 -8.26 4.83 6.36
N ARG A 155 -9.59 4.69 6.28
CA ARG A 155 -10.28 3.99 5.17
C ARG A 155 -9.97 4.52 3.76
N LYS A 156 -9.58 5.80 3.64
CA LYS A 156 -9.18 6.45 2.39
C LYS A 156 -7.69 6.83 2.38
N ALA A 157 -6.91 6.36 3.36
CA ALA A 157 -5.53 6.78 3.55
C ALA A 157 -4.68 6.56 2.30
N ARG A 158 -3.89 7.56 1.96
CA ARG A 158 -2.85 7.54 0.94
C ARG A 158 -1.60 8.22 1.50
N GLY A 159 -0.52 8.23 0.72
CA GLY A 159 0.74 8.85 1.09
C GLY A 159 1.84 7.82 1.22
N GLN A 160 2.75 8.01 2.17
CA GLN A 160 3.98 7.24 2.24
C GLN A 160 4.43 6.97 3.67
N VAL A 161 5.27 5.94 3.81
CA VAL A 161 5.92 5.59 5.07
C VAL A 161 7.42 5.54 4.83
N THR A 162 8.16 6.35 5.57
CA THR A 162 9.62 6.23 5.64
C THR A 162 9.97 5.28 6.77
N GLN A 163 10.74 4.24 6.46
CA GLN A 163 11.29 3.29 7.42
C GLN A 163 12.81 3.46 7.49
N ARG A 164 13.34 3.57 8.71
CA ARG A 164 14.77 3.57 8.99
C ARG A 164 15.06 2.52 10.06
N VAL A 165 15.96 1.58 9.75
CA VAL A 165 16.41 0.61 10.75
C VAL A 165 17.35 1.33 11.74
N LEU A 166 17.02 1.28 13.04
CA LEU A 166 17.89 1.78 14.11
C LEU A 166 18.76 0.66 14.67
N THR A 167 18.12 -0.48 14.93
CA THR A 167 18.75 -1.75 15.35
C THR A 167 18.02 -2.91 14.66
N PRO A 168 18.55 -4.15 14.69
CA PRO A 168 17.84 -5.30 14.15
C PRO A 168 16.41 -5.49 14.71
N ALA A 169 16.16 -5.04 15.95
CA ALA A 169 14.87 -5.16 16.62
C ALA A 169 14.06 -3.86 16.69
N THR A 170 14.59 -2.73 16.25
CA THR A 170 13.93 -1.42 16.36
C THR A 170 14.04 -0.63 15.06
N TRP A 171 12.89 -0.28 14.48
CA TRP A 171 12.80 0.56 13.29
C TRP A 171 12.07 1.86 13.60
N GLN A 172 12.57 2.98 13.11
CA GLN A 172 11.84 4.23 13.12
C GLN A 172 10.92 4.29 11.90
N LEU A 173 9.63 4.53 12.13
CA LEU A 173 8.62 4.69 11.09
C LEU A 173 8.04 6.10 11.16
N THR A 174 7.99 6.78 10.01
CA THR A 174 7.27 8.03 9.84
C THR A 174 6.21 7.86 8.75
N PHE A 175 4.95 7.86 9.15
CA PHE A 175 3.80 7.80 8.24
C PHE A 175 3.38 9.23 7.89
N GLU A 176 3.32 9.53 6.61
CA GLU A 176 2.76 10.76 6.06
C GLU A 176 1.42 10.40 5.41
N VAL A 177 0.36 10.48 6.22
CA VAL A 177 -0.98 10.01 5.85
C VAL A 177 -1.79 11.17 5.28
N LEU A 178 -2.33 10.98 4.09
CA LEU A 178 -3.27 11.87 3.42
C LEU A 178 -4.69 11.31 3.52
N ASP A 179 -5.70 12.18 3.37
CA ASP A 179 -7.13 11.82 3.34
C ASP A 179 -7.68 11.13 4.61
N VAL A 180 -7.13 11.48 5.77
CA VAL A 180 -7.60 10.97 7.07
C VAL A 180 -8.99 11.51 7.37
N GLN A 181 -9.92 10.59 7.68
CA GLN A 181 -11.29 10.97 8.01
C GLN A 181 -11.37 11.48 9.45
N PRO A 182 -12.12 12.56 9.72
CA PRO A 182 -12.34 13.01 11.09
C PRO A 182 -13.03 11.92 11.91
N ARG A 183 -12.63 11.80 13.17
CA ARG A 183 -13.39 11.05 14.17
C ARG A 183 -14.84 11.54 14.14
N ARG A 184 -15.80 10.67 13.81
CA ARG A 184 -17.20 10.94 14.16
C ARG A 184 -17.26 10.87 15.68
N THR A 185 -17.10 12.00 16.36
CA THR A 185 -17.71 12.17 17.68
C THR A 185 -19.19 11.91 17.46
N GLY A 186 -19.70 10.86 18.08
CA GLY A 186 -21.09 10.43 17.88
C GLY A 186 -22.01 11.64 18.03
N ASP A 187 -22.77 11.93 16.98
CA ASP A 187 -23.98 12.73 17.12
C ASP A 187 -24.75 12.09 18.28
N GLY A 188 -25.12 12.91 19.27
CA GLY A 188 -25.87 12.51 20.45
C GLY A 188 -27.28 12.05 20.08
N HIS A 189 -27.38 10.93 19.37
CA HIS A 189 -28.59 10.16 19.22
C HIS A 189 -28.48 9.01 20.20
N SER A 190 -29.17 9.13 21.34
CA SER A 190 -29.54 7.98 22.15
C SER A 190 -30.05 6.89 21.20
N PRO A 191 -29.52 5.66 21.25
CA PRO A 191 -30.20 4.54 20.63
C PRO A 191 -31.59 4.49 21.26
N SER A 192 -32.62 4.73 20.46
CA SER A 192 -33.97 4.30 20.85
C SER A 192 -33.87 2.82 21.16
N GLU A 193 -34.19 2.47 22.41
CA GLU A 193 -34.22 1.13 22.95
C GLU A 193 -35.21 0.29 22.13
N ALA A 194 -34.73 -0.30 21.04
CA ALA A 194 -35.44 -1.35 20.35
C ALA A 194 -35.35 -2.60 21.24
N PRO A 195 -36.48 -3.22 21.64
CA PRO A 195 -36.45 -4.40 22.48
C PRO A 195 -35.65 -5.52 21.80
N MET A 196 -34.66 -6.03 22.52
CA MET A 196 -33.89 -7.21 22.08
C MET A 196 -34.84 -8.40 21.91
N PRO A 197 -34.84 -9.09 20.76
CA PRO A 197 -35.56 -10.35 20.63
C PRO A 197 -34.93 -11.39 21.58
N MET A 198 -35.77 -12.05 22.38
CA MET A 198 -35.36 -13.12 23.29
C MET A 198 -34.58 -14.21 22.54
N PRO A 199 -33.46 -14.70 23.09
CA PRO A 199 -32.78 -15.86 22.53
C PRO A 199 -33.66 -17.12 22.70
N PRO A 200 -33.73 -18.00 21.69
CA PRO A 200 -34.45 -19.26 21.82
C PRO A 200 -33.75 -20.15 22.85
N SER A 201 -34.54 -20.67 23.79
CA SER A 201 -34.12 -21.66 24.78
C SER A 201 -33.84 -22.98 24.08
N PHE A 202 -32.56 -23.36 24.02
CA PHE A 202 -32.17 -24.72 23.63
C PHE A 202 -32.21 -25.64 24.85
N PRO A 203 -33.02 -26.72 24.86
CA PRO A 203 -32.97 -27.71 25.93
C PRO A 203 -31.65 -28.49 25.84
N GLY A 204 -30.89 -28.47 26.93
CA GLY A 204 -29.57 -29.07 27.02
C GLY A 204 -29.56 -30.60 26.87
N LYS A 205 -28.47 -31.09 26.29
CA LYS A 205 -27.91 -32.43 26.49
C LYS A 205 -26.41 -32.28 26.71
#